data_AF-A0A9D5FTL2-F1
#
_entry.id   AF-A0A9D5FTL2-F1
#
_cell.length_a   1.000
_cell.length_b   1.000
_cell.length_c   1.000
_cell.angle_alpha   90.00
_cell.angle_beta   90.00
_cell.angle_gamma   90.00
#
_symmetry.space_group_name_H-M   'P 1'
#
loop_
_entity.id
_entity.type
_entity.pdbx_description
1 polymer ?
#
loop_
_entity_poly.entity_id
_entity_poly.type
_entity_poly.pdbx_seq_one_letter_code
_entity_poly.pdbx_strand_id
1 'polypeptide(L)'
;MFVLMYLTLTKRKRFVALASATIDAAERLLAPYKINFEKNPRLRQFYGKQEVLGMWTDREFSCACGAKFIALGAGSSPRGMRNEAIRPDIIYFDDYDTDEDCRNPVTLDKKWQWAEQALYPTRSISEPTLVLWCGNIIAKDCCITRAGKLANNWDIVNIRDKHGRSAWPQKNTEEQIDRILAKISVRAQQGEYFNNPIAEG
;
A
#
# COMPACT_ATOMS: atom_id res chain seq x y z
N MET A 1 3.49 4.98 5.74
CA MET A 1 4.91 5.36 5.46
C MET A 1 5.82 5.31 6.68
N PHE A 2 5.79 6.29 7.61
CA PHE A 2 6.81 6.38 8.69
C PHE A 2 6.91 5.16 9.62
N VAL A 3 5.81 4.42 9.80
CA VAL A 3 5.82 3.16 10.55
C VAL A 3 6.77 2.14 9.90
N LEU A 4 6.71 1.95 8.58
CA LEU A 4 7.60 1.01 7.90
C LEU A 4 9.06 1.47 7.97
N MET A 5 9.31 2.77 7.85
CA MET A 5 10.64 3.34 8.03
C MET A 5 11.18 3.11 9.44
N TYR A 6 10.35 3.28 10.47
CA TYR A 6 10.74 2.99 11.84
C TYR A 6 11.11 1.51 12.02
N LEU A 7 10.29 0.60 11.49
CA LEU A 7 10.57 -0.85 11.56
C LEU A 7 11.89 -1.21 10.86
N THR A 8 12.21 -0.57 9.73
CA THR A 8 13.46 -0.85 9.02
C THR A 8 14.68 -0.20 9.65
N LEU A 9 14.59 1.07 10.05
CA LEU A 9 15.68 1.79 10.72
C LEU A 9 16.06 1.15 12.07
N THR A 10 15.08 0.59 12.78
CA THR A 10 15.31 -0.17 14.03
C THR A 10 15.63 -1.65 13.80
N LYS A 11 15.83 -2.06 12.53
CA LYS A 11 16.19 -3.43 12.11
C LYS A 11 15.20 -4.52 12.55
N ARG A 12 13.97 -4.14 12.90
CA ARG A 12 12.87 -5.08 13.19
C ARG A 12 12.32 -5.73 11.93
N LYS A 13 12.46 -5.05 10.80
CA LYS A 13 12.15 -5.52 9.45
C LYS A 13 13.28 -5.12 8.50
N ARG A 14 13.46 -5.84 7.41
CA ARG A 14 14.61 -5.67 6.51
C ARG A 14 14.24 -5.63 5.04
N PHE A 15 13.11 -6.18 4.63
CA PHE A 15 12.77 -6.24 3.22
C PHE A 15 11.29 -5.91 3.00
N VAL A 16 11.08 -4.72 2.45
CA VAL A 16 9.78 -4.17 2.10
C VAL A 16 9.50 -4.32 0.62
N ALA A 17 8.48 -5.11 0.27
CA ALA A 17 7.93 -5.16 -1.08
C ALA A 17 6.65 -4.33 -1.14
N LEU A 18 6.66 -3.25 -1.93
CA LEU A 18 5.50 -2.39 -2.16
C LEU A 18 4.88 -2.76 -3.50
N ALA A 19 3.61 -3.16 -3.48
CA ALA A 19 2.85 -3.55 -4.65
C ALA A 19 1.69 -2.58 -4.90
N SER A 20 1.51 -2.18 -6.15
CA SER A 20 0.39 -1.36 -6.59
C SER A 20 -0.15 -1.88 -7.93
N ALA A 21 -1.19 -1.23 -8.46
CA ALA A 21 -1.84 -1.65 -9.70
C ALA A 21 -0.86 -1.71 -10.89
N THR A 22 0.10 -0.79 -10.96
CA THR A 22 1.14 -0.71 -12.01
C THR A 22 2.52 -0.46 -11.40
N ILE A 23 3.58 -0.67 -12.18
CA ILE A 23 4.95 -0.36 -11.74
C ILE A 23 5.12 1.14 -11.49
N ASP A 24 4.57 2.00 -12.34
CA ASP A 24 4.65 3.45 -12.18
C ASP A 24 3.96 3.92 -10.88
N ALA A 25 2.81 3.33 -10.54
CA ALA A 25 2.13 3.61 -9.28
C ALA A 25 2.98 3.14 -8.07
N ALA A 26 3.60 1.97 -8.18
CA ALA A 26 4.48 1.44 -7.13
C ALA A 26 5.78 2.27 -6.97
N GLU A 27 6.37 2.79 -8.04
CA GLU A 27 7.51 3.71 -8.00
C GLU A 27 7.13 5.03 -7.30
N ARG A 28 5.94 5.58 -7.62
CA ARG A 28 5.40 6.78 -6.93
C ARG A 28 5.17 6.52 -5.44
N LEU A 29 4.70 5.34 -5.07
CA LEU A 29 4.53 4.92 -3.69
C LEU A 29 5.89 4.76 -2.96
N LEU A 30 6.91 4.29 -3.67
CA LEU A 30 8.26 4.10 -3.15
C LEU A 30 9.03 5.43 -2.98
N ALA A 31 8.80 6.41 -3.86
CA ALA A 31 9.54 7.67 -3.90
C ALA A 31 9.57 8.45 -2.56
N PRO A 32 8.46 8.59 -1.80
CA PRO A 32 8.49 9.25 -0.49
C PRO A 32 9.44 8.60 0.53
N TYR A 33 9.61 7.28 0.50
CA TYR A 33 10.58 6.58 1.36
C TYR A 33 12.01 6.99 0.98
N LYS A 34 12.33 6.91 -0.32
CA LYS A 34 13.62 7.30 -0.89
C LYS A 34 13.97 8.74 -0.53
N ILE A 35 13.07 9.68 -0.81
CA ILE A 35 13.24 11.12 -0.53
C ILE A 35 13.50 11.36 0.96
N ASN A 36 12.79 10.68 1.87
CA ASN A 36 13.03 10.86 3.29
C ASN A 36 14.40 10.32 3.71
N PHE A 37 14.85 9.18 3.17
CA PHE A 37 16.19 8.66 3.46
C PHE A 37 17.32 9.53 2.89
N GLU A 38 17.08 10.23 1.79
CA GLU A 38 18.03 11.17 1.19
C GLU A 38 18.10 12.51 1.94
N LYS A 39 16.95 13.09 2.27
CA LYS A 39 16.84 14.54 2.58
C LYS A 39 16.37 14.85 3.99
N ASN A 40 15.86 13.88 4.76
CA ASN A 40 15.32 14.17 6.09
C ASN A 40 16.44 14.38 7.13
N PRO A 41 16.65 15.60 7.65
CA PRO A 41 17.76 15.90 8.56
C PRO A 41 17.63 15.18 9.89
N ARG A 42 16.40 14.93 10.37
CA ARG A 42 16.17 14.19 11.62
C ARG A 42 16.57 12.74 11.46
N LEU A 43 16.18 12.09 10.36
CA LEU A 43 16.59 10.71 10.10
C LEU A 43 18.11 10.59 10.00
N ARG A 44 18.77 11.52 9.30
CA ARG A 44 20.22 11.56 9.20
C ARG A 44 20.90 11.77 10.56
N GLN A 45 20.34 12.61 11.41
CA GLN A 45 20.87 12.86 12.76
C GLN A 45 20.76 11.62 13.66
N PHE A 46 19.62 10.92 13.64
CA PHE A 46 19.39 9.77 14.52
C PHE A 46 19.98 8.45 14.00
N TYR A 47 20.01 8.24 12.68
CA TYR A 47 20.34 6.95 12.07
C TYR A 47 21.48 7.02 11.07
N GLY A 48 22.08 8.19 10.83
CA GLY A 48 23.12 8.39 9.82
C GLY A 48 22.58 8.43 8.39
N LYS A 49 23.50 8.62 7.42
CA LYS A 49 23.16 8.62 5.99
C LYS A 49 22.75 7.21 5.55
N GLN A 50 21.56 7.08 4.94
CA GLN A 50 21.04 5.78 4.49
C GLN A 50 21.30 5.48 3.02
N GLU A 51 21.41 6.50 2.17
CA GLU A 51 21.69 6.36 0.75
C GLU A 51 23.02 5.63 0.49
N VAL A 52 22.97 4.52 -0.25
CA VAL A 52 24.12 3.72 -0.70
C VAL A 52 24.26 3.85 -2.21
N LEU A 53 25.40 4.38 -2.67
CA LEU A 53 25.67 4.58 -4.10
C LEU A 53 25.69 3.23 -4.86
N GLY A 54 25.11 3.21 -6.06
CA GLY A 54 25.05 2.02 -6.93
C GLY A 54 23.89 1.05 -6.66
N MET A 55 23.17 1.19 -5.54
CA MET A 55 21.98 0.40 -5.20
C MET A 55 20.77 1.30 -4.90
N TRP A 56 20.60 2.39 -5.65
CA TRP A 56 19.65 3.46 -5.33
C TRP A 56 18.89 3.94 -6.57
N THR A 57 17.91 3.14 -7.01
CA THR A 57 17.09 3.41 -8.21
C THR A 57 15.67 3.83 -7.82
N ASP A 58 14.82 4.15 -8.79
CA ASP A 58 13.41 4.47 -8.52
C ASP A 58 12.55 3.21 -8.31
N ARG A 59 13.01 2.04 -8.77
CA ARG A 59 12.34 0.74 -8.62
C ARG A 59 12.74 -0.01 -7.38
N GLU A 60 14.00 0.11 -6.99
CA GLU A 60 14.52 -0.52 -5.79
C GLU A 60 15.69 0.26 -5.20
N PHE A 61 15.80 0.22 -3.89
CA PHE A 61 16.97 0.73 -3.20
C PHE A 61 17.30 -0.03 -1.91
N SER A 62 18.59 -0.01 -1.54
CA SER A 62 19.12 -0.60 -0.32
C SER A 62 19.71 0.49 0.60
N CYS A 63 19.28 0.48 1.86
CA CYS A 63 19.72 1.42 2.89
C CYS A 63 20.95 0.90 3.66
N ALA A 64 21.77 1.82 4.15
CA ALA A 64 22.91 1.50 5.02
C ALA A 64 22.54 0.73 6.29
N CYS A 65 21.30 0.87 6.79
CA CYS A 65 20.78 0.07 7.90
C CYS A 65 20.54 -1.43 7.56
N GLY A 66 20.73 -1.82 6.30
CA GLY A 66 20.53 -3.18 5.79
C GLY A 66 19.10 -3.45 5.29
N ALA A 67 18.28 -2.40 5.15
CA ALA A 67 16.92 -2.53 4.65
C ALA A 67 16.85 -2.39 3.12
N LYS A 68 16.08 -3.26 2.46
CA LYS A 68 15.78 -3.19 1.02
C LYS A 68 14.31 -2.81 0.81
N PHE A 69 14.07 -1.92 -0.15
CA PHE A 69 12.74 -1.55 -0.61
C PHE A 69 12.64 -1.82 -2.11
N ILE A 70 11.52 -2.42 -2.55
CA ILE A 70 11.23 -2.67 -3.97
C ILE A 70 9.80 -2.24 -4.31
N ALA A 71 9.64 -1.69 -5.51
CA ALA A 71 8.36 -1.39 -6.15
C ALA A 71 7.96 -2.51 -7.11
N LEU A 72 6.72 -2.97 -7.01
CA LEU A 72 6.15 -4.05 -7.82
C LEU A 72 4.83 -3.62 -8.44
N GLY A 73 4.74 -3.68 -9.77
CA GLY A 73 3.45 -3.62 -10.45
C GLY A 73 2.77 -4.99 -10.47
N ALA A 74 1.45 -5.02 -10.35
CA ALA A 74 0.67 -6.24 -10.58
C ALA A 74 1.03 -6.90 -11.93
N GLY A 75 1.20 -8.22 -11.94
CA GLY A 75 1.61 -8.97 -13.13
C GLY A 75 3.12 -9.03 -13.38
N SER A 76 3.96 -8.26 -12.65
CA SER A 76 5.43 -8.39 -12.74
C SER A 76 5.93 -9.72 -12.16
N SER A 77 7.20 -10.09 -12.36
CA SER A 77 7.76 -11.33 -11.76
C SER A 77 8.47 -11.02 -10.43
N PRO A 78 7.85 -11.26 -9.25
CA PRO A 78 8.44 -10.85 -7.97
C PRO A 78 9.63 -11.74 -7.59
N ARG A 79 9.65 -12.99 -8.10
CA ARG A 79 10.68 -13.99 -7.77
C ARG A 79 12.05 -13.63 -8.35
N GLY A 80 12.09 -12.92 -9.49
CA GLY A 80 13.32 -12.51 -10.16
C GLY A 80 14.04 -11.32 -9.51
N MET A 81 13.37 -10.55 -8.64
CA MET A 81 13.94 -9.37 -7.97
C MET A 81 14.72 -9.71 -6.68
N ARG A 82 14.96 -11.00 -6.47
CA ARG A 82 15.81 -11.53 -5.40
C ARG A 82 17.27 -11.23 -5.70
N ASN A 83 17.84 -10.30 -4.95
CA ASN A 83 19.27 -10.26 -4.72
C ASN A 83 19.46 -10.86 -3.32
N GLU A 84 20.01 -12.07 -3.25
CA GLU A 84 20.33 -12.82 -2.01
C GLU A 84 19.18 -13.49 -1.23
N ALA A 85 19.56 -14.27 -0.21
CA ALA A 85 18.71 -15.18 0.59
C ALA A 85 17.61 -14.50 1.43
N ILE A 86 17.55 -13.16 1.43
CA ILE A 86 16.62 -12.38 2.27
C ILE A 86 15.28 -12.29 1.56
N ARG A 87 14.23 -12.78 2.24
CA ARG A 87 12.85 -12.76 1.76
C ARG A 87 12.12 -11.51 2.26
N PRO A 88 11.11 -10.99 1.54
CA PRO A 88 10.25 -9.93 2.05
C PRO A 88 9.68 -10.32 3.42
N ASP A 89 9.86 -9.44 4.40
CA ASP A 89 9.28 -9.55 5.74
C ASP A 89 8.21 -8.48 5.98
N ILE A 90 8.03 -7.58 5.00
CA ILE A 90 6.87 -6.73 4.78
C ILE A 90 6.41 -6.86 3.32
N ILE A 91 5.13 -7.14 3.10
CA ILE A 91 4.46 -7.01 1.80
C ILE A 91 3.34 -5.98 1.96
N TYR A 92 3.39 -4.90 1.18
CA TYR A 92 2.46 -3.79 1.30
C TYR A 92 1.77 -3.54 -0.05
N PHE A 93 0.48 -3.85 -0.11
CA PHE A 93 -0.40 -3.52 -1.21
C PHE A 93 -1.08 -2.17 -0.95
N ASP A 94 -0.87 -1.19 -1.82
CA ASP A 94 -1.45 0.15 -1.70
C ASP A 94 -2.10 0.55 -3.03
N ASP A 95 -3.36 1.03 -2.95
CA ASP A 95 -4.20 1.36 -4.10
C ASP A 95 -4.08 0.31 -5.21
N TYR A 96 -4.25 -0.94 -4.79
CA TYR A 96 -3.98 -2.10 -5.63
C TYR A 96 -5.11 -2.37 -6.62
N ASP A 97 -6.35 -2.04 -6.28
CA ASP A 97 -7.51 -2.21 -7.15
C ASP A 97 -7.68 -1.02 -8.11
N THR A 98 -8.22 -1.30 -9.30
CA THR A 98 -8.70 -0.25 -10.23
C THR A 98 -10.15 -0.55 -10.61
N ASP A 99 -10.90 0.49 -10.97
CA ASP A 99 -12.27 0.34 -11.48
C ASP A 99 -12.33 -0.58 -12.71
N GLU A 100 -11.33 -0.51 -13.58
CA GLU A 100 -11.25 -1.32 -14.80
C GLU A 100 -11.12 -2.81 -14.47
N ASP A 101 -10.23 -3.16 -13.53
CA ASP A 101 -10.06 -4.54 -13.08
C ASP A 101 -11.36 -5.07 -12.47
N CYS A 102 -12.02 -4.26 -11.61
CA CYS A 102 -13.20 -4.68 -10.89
C CYS A 102 -14.44 -4.88 -11.78
N ARG A 103 -14.47 -4.29 -12.99
CA ARG A 103 -15.54 -4.50 -13.97
C ARG A 103 -15.41 -5.82 -14.73
N ASN A 104 -14.22 -6.43 -14.74
CA ASN A 104 -13.97 -7.68 -15.44
C ASN A 104 -13.52 -8.77 -14.45
N PRO A 105 -14.40 -9.71 -14.08
CA PRO A 105 -14.08 -10.77 -13.13
C PRO A 105 -12.84 -11.58 -13.50
N VAL A 106 -12.61 -11.82 -14.81
CA VAL A 106 -11.42 -12.56 -15.28
C VAL A 106 -10.14 -11.77 -15.04
N THR A 107 -10.17 -10.46 -15.27
CA THR A 107 -9.01 -9.58 -14.98
C THR A 107 -8.76 -9.48 -13.48
N LEU A 108 -9.82 -9.27 -12.70
CA LEU A 108 -9.75 -9.24 -11.24
C LEU A 108 -9.18 -10.54 -10.67
N ASP A 109 -9.63 -11.69 -11.16
CA ASP A 109 -9.13 -13.00 -10.72
C ASP A 109 -7.65 -13.18 -11.04
N LYS A 110 -7.20 -12.80 -12.24
CA LYS A 110 -5.77 -12.83 -12.59
C LYS A 110 -4.94 -11.93 -11.67
N LYS A 111 -5.47 -10.75 -11.33
CA LYS A 111 -4.82 -9.80 -10.44
C LYS A 111 -4.71 -10.35 -9.01
N TRP A 112 -5.79 -10.93 -8.50
CA TRP A 112 -5.80 -11.65 -7.23
C TRP A 112 -4.83 -12.83 -7.21
N GLN A 113 -4.83 -13.68 -8.25
CA GLN A 113 -3.91 -14.81 -8.39
C GLN A 113 -2.46 -14.35 -8.38
N TRP A 114 -2.13 -13.20 -8.99
CA TRP A 114 -0.79 -12.66 -8.89
C TRP A 114 -0.42 -12.32 -7.45
N ALA A 115 -1.30 -11.64 -6.71
CA ALA A 115 -1.06 -11.30 -5.31
C ALA A 115 -0.87 -12.56 -4.45
N GLU A 116 -1.75 -13.56 -4.61
CA GLU A 116 -1.79 -14.78 -3.80
C GLU A 116 -0.70 -15.81 -4.18
N GLN A 117 -0.41 -15.98 -5.48
CA GLN A 117 0.42 -17.08 -5.98
C GLN A 117 1.82 -16.64 -6.41
N ALA A 118 1.98 -15.38 -6.85
CA ALA A 118 3.27 -14.85 -7.26
C ALA A 118 3.96 -14.08 -6.13
N LEU A 119 3.28 -13.11 -5.50
CA LEU A 119 3.88 -12.21 -4.52
C LEU A 119 3.83 -12.77 -3.09
N TYR A 120 2.67 -13.17 -2.58
CA TYR A 120 2.52 -13.65 -1.20
C TYR A 120 3.50 -14.80 -0.84
N PRO A 121 3.78 -15.79 -1.72
CA PRO A 121 4.70 -16.89 -1.41
C PRO A 121 6.19 -16.49 -1.42
N THR A 122 6.52 -15.24 -1.78
CA THR A 122 7.91 -14.75 -1.69
C THR A 122 8.43 -14.68 -0.26
N ARG A 123 7.51 -14.62 0.71
CA ARG A 123 7.77 -14.56 2.15
C ARG A 123 8.44 -15.82 2.72
N SER A 124 8.92 -15.71 3.94
CA SER A 124 9.41 -16.89 4.70
C SER A 124 8.23 -17.67 5.30
N ILE A 125 8.41 -18.99 5.40
CA ILE A 125 7.51 -19.83 6.20
C ILE A 125 7.86 -19.69 7.68
N SER A 126 9.16 -19.66 8.00
CA SER A 126 9.68 -19.69 9.37
C SER A 126 9.71 -18.32 10.05
N GLU A 127 9.61 -17.22 9.30
CA GLU A 127 9.70 -15.85 9.84
C GLU A 127 8.37 -15.11 9.69
N PRO A 128 7.87 -14.43 10.75
CA PRO A 128 6.66 -13.63 10.67
C PRO A 128 6.77 -12.51 9.63
N THR A 129 5.82 -12.47 8.70
CA THR A 129 5.73 -11.43 7.67
C THR A 129 4.57 -10.49 7.99
N LEU A 130 4.82 -9.18 7.87
CA LEU A 130 3.76 -8.18 7.96
C LEU A 130 3.16 -8.00 6.57
N VAL A 131 1.88 -8.34 6.40
CA VAL A 131 1.16 -8.13 5.13
C VAL A 131 0.13 -7.03 5.35
N LEU A 132 0.24 -5.97 4.57
CA LEU A 132 -0.60 -4.78 4.65
C LEU A 132 -1.35 -4.59 3.35
N TRP A 133 -2.62 -4.24 3.47
CA TRP A 133 -3.49 -3.85 2.37
C TRP A 133 -4.12 -2.51 2.73
N CYS A 134 -3.87 -1.49 1.92
CA CYS A 134 -4.46 -0.17 2.05
C CYS A 134 -5.11 0.22 0.74
N GLY A 135 -6.35 0.69 0.79
CA GLY A 135 -7.11 1.13 -0.37
C GLY A 135 -8.59 1.22 -0.05
N ASN A 136 -9.35 1.80 -0.98
CA ASN A 136 -10.80 1.96 -0.85
C ASN A 136 -11.55 0.73 -1.35
N ILE A 137 -12.72 0.45 -0.76
CA ILE A 137 -13.66 -0.54 -1.31
C ILE A 137 -14.42 0.08 -2.49
N ILE A 138 -13.92 -0.15 -3.70
CA ILE A 138 -14.47 0.45 -4.93
C ILE A 138 -15.49 -0.43 -5.68
N ALA A 139 -15.59 -1.71 -5.32
CA ALA A 139 -16.56 -2.64 -5.89
C ALA A 139 -16.98 -3.71 -4.87
N LYS A 140 -18.11 -4.38 -5.11
CA LYS A 140 -18.60 -5.49 -4.26
C LYS A 140 -17.60 -6.65 -4.21
N ASP A 141 -16.90 -6.88 -5.32
CA ASP A 141 -15.79 -7.81 -5.41
C ASP A 141 -14.56 -7.05 -5.95
N CYS A 142 -13.50 -7.04 -5.16
CA CYS A 142 -12.21 -6.41 -5.45
C CYS A 142 -11.12 -7.05 -4.58
N CYS A 143 -9.85 -6.83 -4.87
CA CYS A 143 -8.76 -7.46 -4.13
C CYS A 143 -8.73 -7.04 -2.65
N ILE A 144 -9.03 -5.78 -2.33
CA ILE A 144 -9.06 -5.30 -0.94
C ILE A 144 -10.13 -6.03 -0.11
N THR A 145 -11.32 -6.30 -0.68
CA THR A 145 -12.38 -7.05 0.03
C THR A 145 -12.08 -8.54 0.12
N ARG A 146 -11.43 -9.12 -0.89
CA ARG A 146 -10.90 -10.49 -0.84
C ARG A 146 -9.83 -10.63 0.25
N ALA A 147 -8.89 -9.69 0.32
CA ALA A 147 -7.86 -9.64 1.35
C ALA A 147 -8.45 -9.45 2.75
N GLY A 148 -9.42 -8.55 2.91
CA GLY A 148 -10.11 -8.29 4.18
C GLY A 148 -10.74 -9.55 4.80
N LYS A 149 -11.31 -10.45 3.97
CA LYS A 149 -11.88 -11.73 4.42
C LYS A 149 -10.82 -12.70 4.97
N LEU A 150 -9.57 -12.56 4.57
CA LEU A 150 -8.44 -13.41 4.98
C LEU A 150 -7.59 -12.76 6.08
N ALA A 151 -7.78 -11.47 6.33
CA ALA A 151 -6.94 -10.69 7.22
C ALA A 151 -7.18 -11.06 8.68
N ASN A 152 -6.11 -11.00 9.49
CA ASN A 152 -6.25 -11.17 10.94
C ASN A 152 -6.96 -9.99 11.60
N ASN A 153 -6.87 -8.80 10.98
CA ASN A 153 -7.56 -7.58 11.39
C ASN A 153 -7.92 -6.79 10.13
N TRP A 154 -9.09 -6.15 10.12
CA TRP A 154 -9.55 -5.32 9.00
C TRP A 154 -10.39 -4.15 9.51
N ASP A 155 -9.93 -2.93 9.24
CA ASP A 155 -10.61 -1.70 9.64
C ASP A 155 -11.12 -0.97 8.39
N ILE A 156 -12.36 -0.49 8.45
CA ILE A 156 -12.97 0.37 7.43
C ILE A 156 -13.18 1.74 8.06
N VAL A 157 -12.56 2.76 7.47
CA VAL A 157 -12.66 4.14 7.93
C VAL A 157 -13.29 4.98 6.83
N ASN A 158 -14.47 5.53 7.13
CA ASN A 158 -15.20 6.44 6.25
C ASN A 158 -14.89 7.89 6.61
N ILE A 159 -15.22 8.83 5.72
CA ILE A 159 -15.03 10.26 5.97
C ILE A 159 -15.82 10.74 7.20
N ARG A 160 -16.97 10.12 7.47
CA ARG A 160 -17.80 10.33 8.65
C ARG A 160 -18.04 9.02 9.42
N ASP A 161 -18.11 9.12 10.73
CA ASP A 161 -18.45 8.06 11.67
C ASP A 161 -19.96 7.70 11.62
N LYS A 162 -20.35 6.71 12.42
CA LYS A 162 -21.76 6.28 12.56
C LYS A 162 -22.71 7.37 13.10
N HIS A 163 -22.18 8.46 13.64
CA HIS A 163 -22.93 9.61 14.13
C HIS A 163 -22.96 10.77 13.12
N GLY A 164 -22.43 10.56 11.92
CA GLY A 164 -22.38 11.57 10.86
C GLY A 164 -21.32 12.65 11.08
N ARG A 165 -20.32 12.42 11.94
CA ARG A 165 -19.24 13.37 12.23
C ARG A 165 -17.93 12.91 11.61
N SER A 166 -17.07 13.84 11.24
CA SER A 166 -15.74 13.60 10.69
C SER A 166 -14.99 12.53 11.48
N ALA A 167 -14.52 11.50 10.79
CA ALA A 167 -13.68 10.47 11.41
C ALA A 167 -12.28 11.00 11.77
N TRP A 168 -11.90 12.18 11.26
CA TRP A 168 -10.65 12.85 11.61
C TRP A 168 -10.85 14.37 11.78
N PRO A 169 -11.49 14.80 12.89
CA PRO A 169 -11.87 16.20 13.10
C PRO A 169 -10.70 17.18 13.11
N GLN A 170 -9.51 16.74 13.53
CA GLN A 170 -8.31 17.57 13.55
C GLN A 170 -7.77 17.90 12.15
N LYS A 171 -8.17 17.13 11.12
CA LYS A 171 -7.75 17.33 9.73
C LYS A 171 -8.88 17.83 8.84
N ASN A 172 -10.08 17.28 9.01
CA ASN A 172 -11.25 17.54 8.16
C ASN A 172 -12.40 18.08 9.03
N THR A 173 -12.71 19.37 8.90
CA THR A 173 -13.92 19.95 9.53
C THR A 173 -15.18 19.57 8.75
N GLU A 174 -16.36 19.68 9.36
CA GLU A 174 -17.61 19.36 8.69
C GLU A 174 -17.84 20.23 7.44
N GLU A 175 -17.52 21.52 7.54
CA GLU A 175 -17.68 22.47 6.43
C GLU A 175 -16.78 22.09 5.24
N GLN A 176 -15.58 21.55 5.51
CA GLN A 176 -14.68 21.07 4.47
C GLN A 176 -15.23 19.81 3.78
N ILE A 177 -15.76 18.88 4.56
CA ILE A 177 -16.39 17.64 4.06
C ILE A 177 -17.60 17.99 3.20
N ASP A 178 -18.52 18.80 3.73
CA ASP A 178 -19.75 19.19 3.02
C ASP A 178 -19.45 19.92 1.71
N ARG A 179 -18.46 20.81 1.71
CA ARG A 179 -18.04 21.52 0.49
C ARG A 179 -17.59 20.57 -0.60
N ILE A 180 -16.89 19.48 -0.26
CA ILE A 180 -16.41 18.50 -1.24
C ILE A 180 -17.55 17.59 -1.69
N LEU A 181 -18.31 17.03 -0.75
CA LEU A 181 -19.39 16.09 -1.06
C LEU A 181 -20.49 16.74 -1.91
N ALA A 182 -20.82 18.01 -1.66
CA ALA A 182 -21.84 18.74 -2.43
C ALA A 182 -21.50 18.95 -3.92
N LYS A 183 -20.26 18.67 -4.34
CA LYS A 183 -19.81 18.85 -5.74
C LYS A 183 -19.80 17.56 -6.56
N ILE A 184 -20.13 16.44 -5.94
CA ILE A 184 -20.05 15.12 -6.59
C ILE A 184 -21.34 14.33 -6.38
N SER A 185 -21.61 13.38 -7.28
CA SER A 185 -22.79 12.53 -7.20
C SER A 185 -22.78 11.68 -5.94
N VAL A 186 -23.97 11.31 -5.45
CA VAL A 186 -24.10 10.39 -4.29
C VAL A 186 -23.31 9.10 -4.52
N ARG A 187 -23.31 8.57 -5.74
CA ARG A 187 -22.51 7.38 -6.10
C ARG A 187 -21.02 7.61 -5.87
N ALA A 188 -20.47 8.72 -6.36
CA ALA A 188 -19.06 9.05 -6.18
C ALA A 188 -18.73 9.29 -4.69
N GLN A 189 -19.63 9.93 -3.94
CA GLN A 189 -19.47 10.08 -2.49
C GLN A 189 -19.35 8.71 -1.82
N GLN A 190 -20.28 7.81 -2.12
CA GLN A 190 -20.40 6.51 -1.45
C GLN A 190 -19.20 5.59 -1.74
N GLY A 191 -18.71 5.56 -2.98
CA GLY A 191 -17.51 4.81 -3.35
C GLY A 191 -16.23 5.40 -2.74
N GLU A 192 -15.99 6.70 -2.93
CA GLU A 192 -14.71 7.33 -2.60
C GLU A 192 -14.54 7.61 -1.10
N TYR A 193 -15.62 7.99 -0.41
CA TYR A 193 -15.55 8.50 0.96
C TYR A 193 -16.22 7.58 1.99
N PHE A 194 -17.03 6.61 1.58
CA PHE A 194 -17.80 5.76 2.48
C PHE A 194 -17.58 4.25 2.28
N ASN A 195 -16.64 3.83 1.44
CA ASN A 195 -16.35 2.42 1.16
C ASN A 195 -17.60 1.60 0.81
N ASN A 196 -18.57 2.24 0.15
CA ASN A 196 -19.88 1.69 -0.16
C ASN A 196 -20.15 1.79 -1.67
N PRO A 197 -19.61 0.85 -2.46
CA PRO A 197 -19.80 0.89 -3.90
C PRO A 197 -21.25 0.53 -4.26
N ILE A 198 -21.98 1.52 -4.79
CA ILE A 198 -23.36 1.34 -5.26
C ILE A 198 -23.33 0.81 -6.70
N ALA A 199 -23.88 -0.38 -6.91
CA ALA A 199 -24.06 -0.97 -8.25
C ALA A 199 -25.20 -0.27 -9.01
N GLU A 200 -25.11 -0.20 -10.34
CA GLU A 200 -26.27 0.11 -11.19
C GLU A 200 -27.24 -1.08 -11.11
N GLY A 201 -28.51 -0.77 -10.83
CA GLY A 201 -29.63 -1.69 -11.05
C GLY A 201 -30.09 -1.63 -12.49
#